data_AF-D1LX11-F1
#
_entry.id   AF-D1LX11-F1
#
_cell.length_a   1.000
_cell.length_b   1.000
_cell.length_c   1.000
_cell.angle_alpha   90.00
_cell.angle_beta   90.00
_cell.angle_gamma   90.00
#
_symmetry.space_group_name_H-M   'P 1'
#
loop_
_entity.id
_entity.type
_entity.pdbx_description
1 polymer ?
#
loop_
_entity_poly.entity_id
_entity_poly.type
_entity_poly.pdbx_seq_one_letter_code
_entity_poly.pdbx_strand_id
1 'polypeptide(L)'
;MYRHVHAYKSPDCSKTHMDMMKLIALTSFFAELCIVVTSLEDGLKNDDDGDWLLFNTDITLEEMVAVVDATHYRQYYCQSGYHLQIFPNGTIGGTARDHDRYAILKYSLLMKPNTIILKGVDSGLYLAMNKYGQLYAKSTIGKDCLFKEEPFGEEWLLRFSSARHPHHKQGAQKRTSDLLYGHRSSWYVAIDRNGQPSNAAMTKPEYRRVKFLPRAVDPQKVPYLYDFPIARDVELLH
;
A
#
# COMPACT_ATOMS: atom_id res chain seq x y z
N MET A 1 -13.50 -25.94 -52.43
CA MET A 1 -14.07 -25.61 -51.11
C MET A 1 -13.07 -25.99 -50.02
N TYR A 2 -12.19 -25.07 -49.62
CA TYR A 2 -11.37 -25.25 -48.42
C TYR A 2 -12.03 -24.51 -47.27
N ARG A 3 -12.46 -25.25 -46.24
CA ARG A 3 -13.06 -24.70 -45.02
C ARG A 3 -11.97 -24.02 -44.18
N HIS A 4 -12.28 -22.81 -43.72
CA HIS A 4 -11.51 -22.02 -42.77
C HIS A 4 -11.14 -22.82 -41.51
N VAL A 5 -9.85 -22.84 -41.17
CA VAL A 5 -9.36 -23.20 -39.84
C VAL A 5 -9.47 -21.95 -38.97
N HIS A 6 -10.36 -21.95 -37.98
CA HIS A 6 -10.37 -20.94 -36.93
C HIS A 6 -9.16 -21.17 -36.02
N ALA A 7 -8.20 -20.26 -36.05
CA ALA A 7 -7.12 -20.21 -35.07
C ALA A 7 -7.73 -19.91 -33.68
N TYR A 8 -7.59 -20.87 -32.76
CA TYR A 8 -7.93 -20.66 -31.35
C TYR A 8 -6.94 -19.64 -30.79
N LYS A 9 -7.42 -18.42 -30.52
CA LYS A 9 -6.61 -17.33 -29.95
C LYS A 9 -6.32 -17.70 -28.50
N SER A 10 -5.06 -18.01 -28.18
CA SER A 10 -4.66 -18.30 -26.79
C SER A 10 -5.02 -17.12 -25.89
N PRO A 11 -5.60 -17.35 -24.70
CA PRO A 11 -5.85 -16.28 -23.76
C PRO A 11 -4.52 -15.63 -23.37
N ASP A 12 -4.51 -14.30 -23.39
CA ASP A 12 -3.36 -13.44 -23.13
C ASP A 12 -2.82 -13.71 -21.71
N CYS A 13 -1.64 -14.34 -21.62
CA CYS A 13 -1.01 -14.80 -20.38
C CYS A 13 -0.81 -13.67 -19.34
N SER A 14 -0.77 -12.42 -19.80
CA SER A 14 -0.69 -11.23 -18.95
C SER A 14 -1.98 -10.96 -18.15
N LYS A 15 -3.16 -11.27 -18.73
CA LYS A 15 -4.46 -11.13 -18.05
C LYS A 15 -4.68 -12.22 -17.02
N THR A 16 -4.33 -13.46 -17.34
CA THR A 16 -4.48 -14.60 -16.41
C THR A 16 -3.54 -14.48 -15.22
N HIS A 17 -2.32 -13.97 -15.40
CA HIS A 17 -1.40 -13.70 -14.28
C HIS A 17 -1.89 -12.57 -13.36
N MET A 18 -2.42 -11.48 -13.92
CA MET A 18 -3.04 -10.40 -13.14
C MET A 18 -4.32 -10.86 -12.43
N ASP A 19 -5.13 -11.71 -13.04
CA ASP A 19 -6.33 -12.27 -12.41
C ASP A 19 -5.97 -13.29 -11.31
N MET A 20 -4.87 -14.03 -11.46
CA MET A 20 -4.32 -14.88 -10.40
C MET A 20 -3.83 -14.06 -9.20
N MET A 21 -3.12 -12.95 -9.45
CA MET A 21 -2.66 -12.04 -8.40
C MET A 21 -3.83 -11.34 -7.66
N LYS A 22 -4.93 -11.05 -8.37
CA LYS A 22 -6.17 -10.54 -7.75
C LYS A 22 -6.88 -11.59 -6.89
N LEU A 23 -6.89 -12.85 -7.35
CA LEU A 23 -7.43 -13.97 -6.59
C LEU A 23 -6.59 -14.19 -5.33
N ILE A 24 -5.26 -14.13 -5.43
CA ILE A 24 -4.34 -14.22 -4.30
C ILE A 24 -4.56 -13.09 -3.29
N ALA A 25 -4.79 -11.85 -3.70
CA ALA A 25 -5.04 -10.74 -2.77
C ALA A 25 -6.41 -10.83 -2.07
N LEU A 26 -7.46 -11.24 -2.79
CA LEU A 26 -8.79 -11.51 -2.21
C LEU A 26 -8.74 -12.73 -1.29
N THR A 27 -8.08 -13.80 -1.70
CA THR A 27 -7.87 -14.98 -0.84
C THR A 27 -6.91 -14.69 0.30
N SER A 28 -5.97 -13.74 0.20
CA SER A 28 -5.12 -13.33 1.33
C SER A 28 -5.95 -12.55 2.33
N PHE A 29 -6.83 -11.66 1.88
CA PHE A 29 -7.75 -10.96 2.78
C PHE A 29 -8.72 -11.92 3.48
N PHE A 30 -9.32 -12.86 2.73
CA PHE A 30 -10.19 -13.89 3.31
C PHE A 30 -9.43 -14.95 4.10
N ALA A 31 -8.18 -15.28 3.75
CA ALA A 31 -7.34 -16.20 4.51
C ALA A 31 -6.76 -15.56 5.76
N GLU A 32 -6.47 -14.26 5.78
CA GLU A 32 -6.08 -13.53 6.99
C GLU A 32 -7.27 -13.39 7.93
N LEU A 33 -8.47 -13.10 7.41
CA LEU A 33 -9.71 -13.16 8.19
C LEU A 33 -9.99 -14.59 8.68
N CYS A 34 -9.82 -15.61 7.82
CA CYS A 34 -10.02 -17.01 8.19
C CYS A 34 -8.97 -17.50 9.17
N ILE A 35 -7.69 -17.16 9.05
CA ILE A 35 -6.63 -17.56 9.99
C ILE A 35 -6.93 -16.97 11.37
N VAL A 36 -7.39 -15.71 11.43
CA VAL A 36 -7.82 -15.09 12.69
C VAL A 36 -9.05 -15.80 13.26
N VAL A 37 -10.03 -16.17 12.41
CA VAL A 37 -11.23 -16.92 12.81
C VAL A 37 -10.90 -18.35 13.24
N THR A 38 -10.03 -19.07 12.53
CA THR A 38 -9.66 -20.46 12.81
C THR A 38 -8.70 -20.58 13.99
N SER A 39 -7.79 -19.61 14.22
CA SER A 39 -7.01 -19.57 15.47
C SER A 39 -7.88 -19.30 16.70
N LEU A 40 -9.03 -18.65 16.54
CA LEU A 40 -10.02 -18.49 17.61
C LEU A 40 -10.78 -19.80 17.87
N GLU A 41 -11.04 -20.61 16.83
CA GLU A 41 -11.65 -21.95 16.94
C GLU A 41 -10.66 -23.01 17.47
N ASP A 42 -9.38 -22.94 17.12
CA ASP A 42 -8.34 -23.87 17.59
C ASP A 42 -7.96 -23.67 19.08
N GLY A 43 -8.45 -22.59 19.70
CA GLY A 43 -8.41 -22.38 21.15
C GLY A 43 -9.42 -23.23 21.95
N LEU A 44 -10.33 -23.95 21.28
CA LEU A 44 -11.30 -24.85 21.90
C LEU A 44 -10.61 -26.12 22.41
N LYS A 45 -10.09 -26.08 23.65
CA LYS A 45 -9.86 -27.31 24.42
C LYS A 45 -11.14 -27.69 25.15
N ASN A 46 -11.63 -28.88 24.85
CA ASN A 46 -12.62 -29.55 25.69
C ASN A 46 -11.94 -29.90 27.02
N ASP A 47 -12.33 -29.24 28.09
CA ASP A 47 -12.16 -29.80 29.43
C ASP A 47 -13.40 -30.66 29.75
N ASP A 48 -13.17 -31.81 30.37
CA ASP A 48 -14.11 -32.92 30.57
C ASP A 48 -15.34 -32.60 31.47
N ASP A 49 -15.54 -31.35 31.87
CA ASP A 49 -16.59 -30.93 32.81
C ASP A 49 -17.78 -30.19 32.16
N GLY A 50 -17.78 -30.01 30.83
CA GLY A 50 -18.96 -29.55 30.08
C GLY A 50 -19.41 -28.11 30.37
N ASP A 51 -18.62 -27.34 31.11
CA ASP A 51 -18.76 -25.88 31.16
C ASP A 51 -17.89 -25.29 30.04
N TRP A 52 -18.55 -24.75 29.01
CA TRP A 52 -17.85 -23.96 28.01
C TRP A 52 -17.22 -22.79 28.75
N LEU A 53 -15.89 -22.81 28.93
CA LEU A 53 -15.17 -21.55 29.04
C LEU A 53 -15.42 -20.85 27.71
N LEU A 54 -16.47 -20.05 27.65
CA LEU A 54 -16.46 -18.88 26.81
C LEU A 54 -15.13 -18.23 27.15
N PHE A 55 -14.15 -18.31 26.25
CA PHE A 55 -13.22 -17.22 26.14
C PHE A 55 -14.13 -16.01 25.94
N ASN A 56 -14.43 -15.32 27.05
CA ASN A 56 -15.03 -14.01 27.09
C ASN A 56 -14.05 -13.09 26.38
N THR A 57 -13.99 -13.26 25.08
CA THR A 57 -13.35 -12.34 24.18
C THR A 57 -14.51 -11.52 23.70
N ASP A 58 -14.88 -10.53 24.50
CA ASP A 58 -15.66 -9.38 24.07
C ASP A 58 -14.83 -8.61 23.01
N ILE A 59 -14.46 -9.28 21.93
CA ILE A 59 -13.70 -8.74 20.81
C ILE A 59 -14.74 -8.10 19.90
N THR A 60 -14.75 -6.79 19.95
CA THR A 60 -15.62 -5.98 19.09
C THR A 60 -15.12 -6.03 17.65
N LEU A 61 -16.04 -5.82 16.70
CA LEU A 61 -15.70 -5.68 15.27
C LEU A 61 -14.66 -4.57 15.04
N GLU A 62 -14.69 -3.52 15.87
CA GLU A 62 -13.76 -2.39 15.81
C GLU A 62 -12.32 -2.82 16.09
N GLU A 63 -12.12 -3.73 17.04
CA GLU A 63 -10.79 -4.23 17.38
C GLU A 63 -10.24 -5.20 16.33
N MET A 64 -11.09 -6.02 15.69
CA MET A 64 -10.66 -6.82 14.53
C MET A 64 -10.23 -5.95 13.35
N VAL A 65 -10.99 -4.89 13.06
CA VAL A 65 -10.64 -3.92 12.01
C VAL A 65 -9.32 -3.21 12.34
N ALA A 66 -9.08 -2.88 13.61
CA ALA A 66 -7.83 -2.27 14.05
C ALA A 66 -6.63 -3.21 13.82
N VAL A 67 -6.76 -4.51 14.13
CA VAL A 67 -5.71 -5.51 13.90
C VAL A 67 -5.39 -5.65 12.41
N VAL A 68 -6.42 -5.79 11.56
CA VAL A 68 -6.26 -5.86 10.09
C VAL A 68 -5.66 -4.56 9.55
N ASP A 69 -6.04 -3.40 10.07
CA ASP A 69 -5.45 -2.13 9.67
C ASP A 69 -3.95 -2.07 10.01
N ALA A 70 -3.58 -2.61 11.17
CA ALA A 70 -2.21 -2.68 11.66
C ALA A 70 -1.31 -3.56 10.78
N THR A 71 -1.83 -4.62 10.16
CA THR A 71 -1.07 -5.45 9.22
C THR A 71 -0.69 -4.70 7.94
N HIS A 72 -1.38 -3.60 7.64
CA HIS A 72 -1.16 -2.75 6.47
C HIS A 72 -0.30 -1.50 6.74
N TYR A 73 0.28 -1.37 7.94
CA TYR A 73 1.20 -0.29 8.26
C TYR A 73 2.59 -0.55 7.68
N ARG A 74 3.12 0.43 6.95
CA ARG A 74 4.45 0.38 6.33
C ARG A 74 5.16 1.71 6.50
N GLN A 75 6.48 1.65 6.48
CA GLN A 75 7.32 2.83 6.24
C GLN A 75 7.83 2.78 4.80
N TYR A 76 7.86 3.91 4.10
CA TYR A 76 8.36 3.96 2.73
C TYR A 76 9.72 4.66 2.71
N TYR A 77 10.78 3.87 2.72
CA TYR A 77 12.16 4.36 2.72
C TYR A 77 12.63 4.69 1.31
N CYS A 78 12.81 5.97 1.02
CA CYS A 78 13.34 6.42 -0.26
C CYS A 78 14.84 6.11 -0.38
N GLN A 79 15.31 5.74 -1.57
CA GLN A 79 16.75 5.61 -1.84
C GLN A 79 17.54 6.94 -1.71
N SER A 80 16.87 8.07 -1.47
CA SER A 80 17.52 9.32 -1.06
C SER A 80 18.01 9.31 0.39
N GLY A 81 17.61 8.35 1.21
CA GLY A 81 18.00 8.22 2.61
C GLY A 81 16.91 8.54 3.64
N TYR A 82 15.66 8.73 3.21
CA TYR A 82 14.58 9.25 4.06
C TYR A 82 13.29 8.44 3.93
N HIS A 83 12.60 8.21 5.05
CA HIS A 83 11.22 7.72 5.09
C HIS A 83 10.25 8.85 4.77
N LEU A 84 9.26 8.59 3.93
CA LEU A 84 8.19 9.54 3.59
C LEU A 84 7.36 9.90 4.84
N GLN A 85 7.23 11.20 5.14
CA GLN A 85 6.43 11.72 6.24
C GLN A 85 5.19 12.47 5.77
N ILE A 86 4.09 12.32 6.51
CA ILE A 86 2.85 13.10 6.34
C ILE A 86 2.53 13.80 7.65
N PHE A 87 2.79 15.11 7.72
CA PHE A 87 2.58 15.91 8.92
C PHE A 87 1.12 16.33 9.10
N PRO A 88 0.65 16.55 10.35
CA PRO A 88 -0.71 17.02 10.64
C PRO A 88 -1.07 18.38 10.03
N ASN A 89 -0.08 19.22 9.73
CA ASN A 89 -0.25 20.51 9.07
C ASN A 89 -0.48 20.41 7.54
N GLY A 90 -0.55 19.19 6.99
CA GLY A 90 -0.74 18.96 5.56
C GLY A 90 0.53 18.97 4.71
N THR A 91 1.70 19.18 5.33
CA THR A 91 3.00 19.16 4.62
C THR A 91 3.55 17.74 4.51
N ILE A 92 4.36 17.53 3.46
CA ILE A 92 5.05 16.28 3.18
C ILE A 92 6.54 16.49 3.43
N GLY A 93 7.21 15.51 4.00
CA GLY A 93 8.63 15.58 4.25
C GLY A 93 9.30 14.21 4.25
N GLY A 94 10.51 14.18 4.77
CA GLY A 94 11.34 12.99 4.85
C GLY A 94 12.19 12.99 6.11
N THR A 95 12.31 11.83 6.75
CA THR A 95 13.14 11.63 7.95
C THR A 95 14.06 10.42 7.81
N ALA A 96 15.31 10.55 8.26
CA ALA A 96 16.23 9.42 8.36
C ALA A 96 15.91 8.50 9.55
N ARG A 97 15.08 8.97 10.50
CA ARG A 97 14.72 8.21 11.70
C ARG A 97 13.81 7.04 11.34
N ASP A 98 14.20 5.85 11.78
CA ASP A 98 13.40 4.64 11.72
C ASP A 98 12.22 4.73 12.70
N HIS A 99 11.03 4.30 12.29
CA HIS A 99 9.79 4.32 13.09
C HIS A 99 9.39 5.72 13.58
N ASP A 100 9.69 6.76 12.80
CA ASP A 100 9.19 8.10 13.09
C ASP A 100 7.66 8.12 13.01
N ARG A 101 7.03 8.75 14.01
CA ARG A 101 5.57 8.80 14.17
C ARG A 101 4.84 9.29 12.92
N TYR A 102 5.40 10.24 12.17
CA TYR A 102 4.77 10.78 10.96
C TYR A 102 5.12 9.99 9.68
N ALA A 103 6.02 9.01 9.77
CA ALA A 103 6.47 8.18 8.66
C ALA A 103 5.79 6.81 8.58
N ILE A 104 4.86 6.53 9.51
CA ILE A 104 4.05 5.31 9.50
C ILE A 104 2.80 5.57 8.67
N LEU A 105 2.71 4.85 7.56
CA LEU A 105 1.64 5.02 6.59
C LEU A 105 0.80 3.74 6.49
N LYS A 106 -0.51 3.91 6.41
CA LYS A 106 -1.44 2.85 6.02
C LYS A 106 -1.55 2.81 4.49
N TYR A 107 -1.29 1.64 3.94
CA TYR A 107 -1.47 1.35 2.54
C TYR A 107 -2.88 0.80 2.28
N SER A 108 -3.53 1.23 1.20
CA SER A 108 -4.85 0.71 0.81
C SER A 108 -4.96 0.55 -0.70
N LEU A 109 -5.27 -0.67 -1.13
CA LEU A 109 -5.56 -1.01 -2.53
C LEU A 109 -6.99 -0.58 -2.91
N LEU A 110 -7.14 -0.05 -4.12
CA LEU A 110 -8.45 0.19 -4.71
C LEU A 110 -8.80 -0.90 -5.75
N MET A 111 -10.09 -1.08 -6.02
CA MET A 111 -10.62 -2.07 -6.98
C MET A 111 -10.11 -1.90 -8.43
N LYS A 112 -9.39 -0.82 -8.74
CA LYS A 112 -8.70 -0.63 -10.02
C LYS A 112 -7.26 -1.15 -9.90
N PRO A 113 -6.79 -2.01 -10.82
CA PRO A 113 -5.49 -2.65 -10.68
C PRO A 113 -4.39 -1.60 -10.46
N ASN A 114 -3.58 -1.85 -9.45
CA ASN A 114 -2.39 -1.10 -9.05
C ASN A 114 -2.65 0.36 -8.63
N THR A 115 -3.89 0.75 -8.34
CA THR A 115 -4.16 2.08 -7.77
C THR A 115 -4.26 1.98 -6.25
N ILE A 116 -3.52 2.83 -5.57
CA ILE A 116 -3.38 2.83 -4.11
C ILE A 116 -3.71 4.20 -3.54
N ILE A 117 -3.92 4.20 -2.22
CA ILE A 117 -3.96 5.37 -1.37
C ILE A 117 -2.96 5.17 -0.24
N LEU A 118 -2.25 6.23 0.12
CA LEU A 118 -1.36 6.28 1.28
C LEU A 118 -1.93 7.27 2.30
N LYS A 119 -2.14 6.81 3.53
CA LYS A 119 -2.64 7.63 4.65
C LYS A 119 -1.60 7.67 5.76
N GLY A 120 -1.30 8.84 6.30
CA GLY A 120 -0.52 8.95 7.53
C GLY A 120 -1.34 8.44 8.70
N VAL A 121 -0.82 7.45 9.43
CA VAL A 121 -1.55 6.85 10.56
C VAL A 121 -1.76 7.88 11.66
N ASP A 122 -0.69 8.59 12.04
CA ASP A 122 -0.75 9.61 13.10
C ASP A 122 -1.51 10.88 12.67
N SER A 123 -1.22 11.42 11.48
CA SER A 123 -1.88 12.65 11.01
C SER A 123 -3.31 12.44 10.54
N GLY A 124 -3.69 11.21 10.20
CA GLY A 124 -4.98 10.90 9.60
C GLY A 124 -5.16 11.43 8.17
N LEU A 125 -4.15 12.07 7.59
CA LEU A 125 -4.23 12.71 6.27
C LEU A 125 -3.78 11.78 5.14
N TYR A 126 -4.38 11.95 3.98
CA TYR A 126 -4.04 11.23 2.76
C TYR A 126 -3.00 11.99 1.96
N LEU A 127 -1.97 11.29 1.47
CA LEU A 127 -1.05 11.82 0.50
C LEU A 127 -1.82 12.26 -0.75
N ALA A 128 -1.48 13.42 -1.29
CA ALA A 128 -2.11 13.98 -2.48
C ALA A 128 -1.07 14.68 -3.36
N MET A 129 -1.35 14.75 -4.66
CA MET A 129 -0.54 15.49 -5.62
C MET A 129 -1.40 16.43 -6.45
N ASN A 130 -1.09 17.73 -6.38
CA ASN A 130 -1.86 18.74 -7.09
C ASN A 130 -1.51 18.79 -8.58
N LYS A 131 -2.23 19.62 -9.34
CA LYS A 131 -2.03 19.82 -10.79
C LYS A 131 -0.69 20.47 -11.18
N TYR A 132 0.08 20.96 -10.20
CA TYR A 132 1.40 21.55 -10.39
C TYR A 132 2.54 20.60 -10.00
N GLY A 133 2.22 19.37 -9.62
CA GLY A 133 3.19 18.35 -9.21
C GLY A 133 3.67 18.48 -7.77
N GLN A 134 3.04 19.35 -6.96
CA GLN A 134 3.40 19.49 -5.56
C GLN A 134 2.67 18.43 -4.72
N LEU A 135 3.43 17.79 -3.83
CA LEU A 135 2.91 16.87 -2.84
C LEU A 135 2.36 17.64 -1.65
N TYR A 136 1.22 17.19 -1.16
CA TYR A 136 0.56 17.75 0.02
C TYR A 136 -0.30 16.67 0.67
N ALA A 137 -0.93 16.96 1.80
CA ALA A 137 -1.86 16.04 2.45
C ALA A 137 -3.20 16.70 2.76
N LYS A 138 -4.26 15.88 2.80
CA LYS A 138 -5.62 16.35 3.11
C LYS A 138 -6.47 15.26 3.77
N SER A 139 -7.55 15.66 4.43
CA SER A 139 -8.44 14.77 5.19
C SER A 139 -9.43 14.00 4.31
N THR A 140 -9.80 14.53 3.14
CA THR A 140 -10.80 13.92 2.25
C THR A 140 -10.14 13.25 1.05
N ILE A 141 -10.48 11.98 0.78
CA ILE A 141 -9.99 11.26 -0.39
C ILE A 141 -10.51 11.93 -1.68
N GLY A 142 -9.60 12.19 -2.62
CA GLY A 142 -9.94 12.70 -3.96
C GLY A 142 -9.11 12.05 -5.06
N LYS A 143 -9.38 12.40 -6.32
CA LYS A 143 -8.67 11.86 -7.50
C LYS A 143 -7.16 12.12 -7.51
N ASP A 144 -6.74 13.13 -6.78
CA ASP A 144 -5.37 13.58 -6.52
C ASP A 144 -4.67 12.79 -5.40
N CYS A 145 -5.40 11.99 -4.61
CA CYS A 145 -4.85 11.02 -3.65
C CYS A 145 -4.57 9.65 -4.27
N LEU A 146 -4.87 9.49 -5.55
CA LEU A 146 -4.76 8.21 -6.24
C LEU A 146 -3.38 8.10 -6.88
N PHE A 147 -2.64 7.07 -6.47
CA PHE A 147 -1.32 6.76 -7.01
C PHE A 147 -1.33 5.39 -7.66
N LYS A 148 -0.53 5.21 -8.70
CA LYS A 148 -0.23 3.90 -9.27
C LYS A 148 1.03 3.37 -8.62
N GLU A 149 0.94 2.16 -8.10
CA GLU A 149 2.10 1.41 -7.63
C GLU A 149 2.78 0.73 -8.82
N GLU A 150 4.06 1.04 -8.98
CA GLU A 150 4.90 0.52 -10.07
C GLU A 150 6.14 -0.13 -9.46
N PRO A 151 6.25 -1.48 -9.50
CA PRO A 151 7.49 -2.16 -9.19
C PRO A 151 8.65 -1.64 -10.07
N PHE A 152 9.86 -1.63 -9.51
CA PHE A 152 11.06 -1.20 -10.20
C PHE A 152 12.16 -2.26 -10.08
N GLY A 153 12.46 -2.91 -11.22
CA GLY A 153 13.50 -3.94 -11.29
C GLY A 153 13.21 -5.13 -10.38
N GLU A 154 14.27 -5.84 -10.00
CA GLU A 154 14.22 -7.04 -9.17
C GLU A 154 14.47 -6.74 -7.67
N GLU A 155 14.74 -5.48 -7.31
CA GLU A 155 15.18 -5.05 -5.97
C GLU A 155 14.03 -4.77 -4.98
N TRP A 156 12.81 -5.23 -5.26
CA TRP A 156 11.62 -4.97 -4.43
C TRP A 156 11.31 -3.48 -4.18
N LEU A 157 11.85 -2.60 -5.02
CA LEU A 157 11.60 -1.17 -4.96
C LEU A 157 10.28 -0.83 -5.66
N LEU A 158 9.56 0.11 -5.08
CA LEU A 158 8.34 0.66 -5.63
C LEU A 158 8.53 2.10 -6.06
N ARG A 159 7.74 2.51 -7.05
CA ARG A 159 7.52 3.90 -7.41
C ARG A 159 6.03 4.18 -7.33
N PHE A 160 5.69 5.40 -6.94
CA PHE A 160 4.31 5.86 -6.90
C PHE A 160 4.12 6.98 -7.91
N SER A 161 3.41 6.72 -9.00
CA SER A 161 3.06 7.76 -9.98
C SER A 161 1.65 8.28 -9.75
N SER A 162 1.36 9.54 -10.02
CA SER A 162 -0.02 10.00 -9.90
C SER A 162 -0.90 9.28 -10.93
N ALA A 163 -2.05 8.78 -10.47
CA ALA A 163 -3.03 8.17 -11.36
C ALA A 163 -3.72 9.22 -12.26
N ARG A 164 -3.63 10.51 -11.88
CA ARG A 164 -4.24 11.64 -12.58
C ARG A 164 -3.24 12.44 -13.42
N HIS A 165 -2.03 12.64 -12.89
CA HIS A 165 -1.00 13.47 -13.53
C HIS A 165 0.23 12.62 -13.86
N PRO A 166 0.90 12.87 -14.98
CA PRO A 166 0.68 13.95 -15.95
C PRO A 166 -0.54 13.63 -16.79
N HIS A 167 -1.28 14.67 -17.15
CA HIS A 167 -2.46 14.51 -17.97
C HIS A 167 -2.05 14.16 -19.41
N HIS A 168 -1.83 12.87 -19.69
CA HIS A 168 -1.65 12.41 -21.06
C HIS A 168 -2.97 12.63 -21.79
N LYS A 169 -2.98 13.49 -22.83
CA LYS A 169 -4.20 13.70 -23.63
C LYS A 169 -4.68 12.35 -24.15
N GLN A 170 -5.95 12.00 -23.91
CA GLN A 170 -6.59 10.88 -24.59
C GLN A 170 -6.54 11.19 -26.10
N GLY A 171 -5.82 10.37 -26.87
CA GLY A 171 -5.58 10.59 -28.30
C GLY A 171 -4.13 10.90 -28.70
N ALA A 172 -3.23 11.19 -27.74
CA ALA A 172 -1.80 11.18 -28.04
C ALA A 172 -1.33 9.72 -28.14
N GLN A 173 -0.89 9.30 -29.32
CA GLN A 173 -0.37 7.96 -29.60
C GLN A 173 0.73 7.63 -28.60
N LYS A 174 0.52 6.61 -27.74
CA LYS A 174 1.55 6.12 -26.80
C LYS A 174 2.80 5.82 -27.63
N ARG A 175 3.90 6.52 -27.36
CA ARG A 175 5.15 6.25 -28.09
C ARG A 175 5.61 4.85 -27.69
N THR A 176 6.31 4.15 -28.57
CA THR A 176 6.91 2.83 -28.30
C THR A 176 7.74 2.83 -27.01
N SER A 177 8.38 3.96 -26.66
CA SER A 177 9.09 4.14 -25.40
C SER A 177 8.22 4.25 -24.15
N ASP A 178 6.95 4.68 -24.26
CA ASP A 178 6.01 4.69 -23.12
C ASP A 178 5.51 3.27 -22.80
N LEU A 179 5.52 2.39 -23.81
CA LEU A 179 5.18 0.97 -23.69
C LEU A 179 6.37 0.14 -23.19
N LEU A 180 7.60 0.49 -23.56
CA LEU A 180 8.81 -0.29 -23.24
C LEU A 180 9.49 0.09 -21.92
N TYR A 181 9.36 1.36 -21.45
CA TYR A 181 10.07 1.84 -20.25
C TYR A 181 9.16 2.40 -19.14
N GLY A 182 7.84 2.31 -19.30
CA GLY A 182 6.88 2.86 -18.34
C GLY A 182 6.93 4.39 -18.33
N HIS A 183 5.97 5.02 -19.04
CA HIS A 183 5.68 6.47 -19.03
C HIS A 183 6.83 7.38 -18.57
N ARG A 184 7.79 7.70 -19.46
CA ARG A 184 8.86 8.69 -19.18
C ARG A 184 8.34 10.09 -18.83
N SER A 185 7.05 10.33 -19.02
CA SER A 185 6.40 11.57 -18.65
C SER A 185 5.80 11.54 -17.24
N SER A 186 5.66 10.37 -16.58
CA SER A 186 4.91 10.21 -15.33
C SER A 186 5.39 11.12 -14.20
N TRP A 187 4.45 11.59 -13.38
CA TRP A 187 4.73 12.39 -12.20
C TRP A 187 4.81 11.49 -10.99
N TYR A 188 6.00 11.33 -10.44
CA TYR A 188 6.29 10.44 -9.34
C TYR A 188 6.34 11.19 -8.00
N VAL A 189 5.89 10.51 -6.94
CA VAL A 189 6.21 10.89 -5.56
C VAL A 189 7.73 10.84 -5.41
N ALA A 190 8.32 11.87 -4.78
CA ALA A 190 9.75 11.94 -4.61
C ALA A 190 10.18 12.75 -3.40
N ILE A 191 11.22 12.27 -2.71
CA ILE A 191 11.90 12.97 -1.60
C ILE A 191 13.36 13.19 -2.00
N ASP A 192 13.81 14.43 -1.99
CA ASP A 192 15.18 14.77 -2.36
C ASP A 192 16.22 14.35 -1.31
N ARG A 193 17.50 14.71 -1.54
CA ARG A 193 18.61 14.36 -0.66
C ARG A 193 18.62 15.12 0.67
N ASN A 194 17.78 16.14 0.79
CA ASN A 194 17.63 16.97 1.99
C ASN A 194 16.36 16.58 2.78
N GLY A 195 15.68 15.50 2.39
CA GLY A 195 14.42 15.08 3.01
C GLY A 195 13.21 15.92 2.58
N GLN A 196 13.33 16.77 1.56
CA GLN A 196 12.24 17.64 1.12
C GLN A 196 11.46 17.03 -0.05
N PRO A 197 10.14 17.28 -0.15
CA PRO A 197 9.34 16.80 -1.27
C PRO A 197 9.80 17.47 -2.56
N SER A 198 10.06 16.68 -3.58
CA SER A 198 10.39 17.18 -4.91
C SER A 198 9.13 17.45 -5.73
N ASN A 199 9.16 18.48 -6.58
CA ASN A 199 8.09 18.66 -7.56
C ASN A 199 8.07 17.47 -8.55
N ALA A 200 6.93 16.78 -8.60
CA ALA A 200 6.72 15.60 -9.42
C ALA A 200 6.83 15.86 -10.92
N ALA A 201 6.59 17.09 -11.38
CA ALA A 201 6.79 17.49 -12.77
C ALA A 201 8.26 17.43 -13.22
N MET A 202 9.19 17.40 -12.26
CA MET A 202 10.63 17.32 -12.50
C MET A 202 11.20 15.93 -12.19
N THR A 203 10.33 14.93 -11.99
CA THR A 203 10.75 13.56 -11.70
C THR A 203 10.90 12.75 -12.98
N LYS A 204 11.74 11.72 -12.90
CA LYS A 204 11.93 10.72 -13.95
C LYS A 204 12.05 9.35 -13.30
N PRO A 205 11.64 8.27 -13.99
CA PRO A 205 11.57 6.94 -13.40
C PRO A 205 12.93 6.39 -12.94
N GLU A 206 14.04 6.87 -13.51
CA GLU A 206 15.37 6.36 -13.20
C GLU A 206 15.95 6.93 -11.89
N TYR A 207 15.39 8.05 -11.40
CA TYR A 207 15.93 8.76 -10.26
C TYR A 207 15.81 7.96 -8.96
N ARG A 208 16.87 7.96 -8.15
CA ARG A 208 16.85 7.34 -6.81
C ARG A 208 15.75 7.92 -5.92
N ARG A 209 15.53 9.23 -6.01
CA ARG A 209 14.51 9.95 -5.21
C ARG A 209 13.05 9.55 -5.49
N VAL A 210 12.76 8.75 -6.52
CA VAL A 210 11.40 8.25 -6.80
C VAL A 210 11.20 6.79 -6.35
N LYS A 211 12.24 6.14 -5.85
CA LYS A 211 12.26 4.70 -5.53
C LYS A 211 12.17 4.52 -4.02
N PHE A 212 11.17 3.78 -3.59
CA PHE A 212 10.85 3.54 -2.19
C PHE A 212 10.90 2.05 -1.90
N LEU A 213 11.57 1.68 -0.81
CA LEU A 213 11.53 0.36 -0.22
C LEU A 213 10.42 0.36 0.85
N PRO A 214 9.36 -0.46 0.70
CA PRO A 214 8.42 -0.72 1.78
C PRO A 214 9.15 -1.45 2.91
N ARG A 215 9.04 -0.92 4.12
CA ARG A 215 9.60 -1.53 5.34
C ARG A 215 8.47 -1.84 6.30
N ALA A 216 8.60 -2.97 6.99
CA ALA A 216 7.69 -3.37 8.06
C ALA A 216 7.72 -2.34 9.20
N VAL A 217 6.62 -2.26 9.93
CA VAL A 217 6.50 -1.50 11.17
C VAL A 217 6.59 -2.53 12.30
N ASP A 218 7.57 -2.34 13.16
CA ASP A 218 7.82 -3.12 14.38
C ASP A 218 6.90 -2.59 15.49
N PRO A 219 5.92 -3.40 15.97
CA PRO A 219 4.98 -2.97 17.00
C PRO A 219 5.68 -2.51 18.29
N GLN A 220 6.82 -3.11 18.65
CA GLN A 220 7.54 -2.79 19.89
C GLN A 220 8.11 -1.37 19.88
N LYS A 221 8.40 -0.81 18.69
CA LYS A 221 8.92 0.55 18.54
C LYS A 221 7.81 1.61 18.53
N VAL A 222 6.58 1.22 18.27
CA VAL A 222 5.41 2.11 18.21
C VAL A 222 4.19 1.50 18.89
N PRO A 223 4.31 1.13 20.19
CA PRO A 223 3.24 0.43 20.90
C PRO A 223 1.93 1.22 20.95
N TYR A 224 2.02 2.56 20.93
CA TYR A 224 0.87 3.45 20.91
C TYR A 224 -0.05 3.28 19.67
N LEU A 225 0.43 2.65 18.60
CA LEU A 225 -0.38 2.34 17.42
C LEU A 225 -1.12 1.01 17.52
N TYR A 226 -0.72 0.16 18.46
CA TYR A 226 -1.22 -1.20 18.66
C TYR A 226 -1.82 -1.35 20.06
N ASP A 227 -2.12 -0.24 20.75
CA ASP A 227 -2.62 -0.27 22.13
C ASP A 227 -4.13 -0.57 22.18
N PHE A 228 -4.52 -1.67 21.53
CA PHE A 228 -5.86 -2.24 21.56
C PHE A 228 -5.83 -3.52 22.40
N PRO A 229 -6.89 -3.85 23.16
CA PRO A 229 -6.94 -5.00 24.07
C PRO A 229 -6.43 -6.32 23.44
N ILE A 230 -6.79 -6.59 22.19
CA ILE A 230 -6.43 -7.82 21.45
C ILE A 230 -4.93 -7.92 21.11
N ALA A 231 -4.29 -6.82 20.73
CA ALA A 231 -2.89 -6.85 20.30
C ALA A 231 -1.95 -7.19 21.46
N ARG A 232 -2.35 -6.85 22.70
CA ARG A 232 -1.63 -7.23 23.93
C ARG A 232 -1.68 -8.73 24.21
N ASP A 233 -2.79 -9.39 23.84
CA ASP A 233 -2.95 -10.83 24.05
C ASP A 233 -2.18 -11.66 23.01
N VAL A 234 -2.00 -11.14 21.79
CA VAL A 234 -1.19 -11.79 20.74
C VAL A 234 0.32 -11.76 21.08
N GLU A 235 0.81 -10.73 21.77
CA GLU A 235 2.21 -10.64 22.22
C GLU A 235 2.58 -11.66 23.32
N LEU A 236 1.59 -12.23 24.01
CA LEU A 236 1.78 -13.21 25.09
C LEU A 236 1.85 -14.66 24.59
N LEU A 237 1.68 -14.90 23.28
CA LEU A 237 1.72 -16.22 22.65
C LEU A 237 3.06 -16.56 22.00
N HIS A 238 4.11 -15.75 22.19
CA HIS A 238 5.48 -15.99 21.71
C HIS A 238 6.46 -16.25 22.85
#